data_AF-A0A016VGW4-F1
#
_entry.id   AF-A0A016VGW4-F1
#
_cell.length_a   1.000
_cell.length_b   1.000
_cell.length_c   1.000
_cell.angle_alpha   90.00
_cell.angle_beta   90.00
_cell.angle_gamma   90.00
#
_symmetry.space_group_name_H-M   'P 1'
#
loop_
_entity.id
_entity.type
_entity.pdbx_description
1 polymer ?
#
loop_
_entity_poly.entity_id
_entity_poly.type
_entity_poly.pdbx_seq_one_letter_code
_entity_poly.pdbx_strand_id
1 'polypeptide(L)'
;MRSIHIIFLLLLHNSGAALTGITEKRSNRAPSSEVINYYFEHGFNKTLKGLFLKAAKAWENYTCVRFEEKRGKNFVDLSWD
;
A
#
# COMPACT_ATOMS: atom_id res chain seq x y z
N MET A 1 3.58 -24.27 -15.34
CA MET A 1 3.44 -23.11 -14.43
C MET A 1 2.05 -22.49 -14.55
N ARG A 2 1.04 -23.07 -13.89
CA ARG A 2 -0.35 -22.55 -13.81
C ARG A 2 -0.92 -22.58 -12.38
N SER A 3 -0.10 -22.97 -11.39
CA SER A 3 -0.57 -23.24 -10.02
C SER A 3 -0.53 -22.02 -9.08
N ILE A 4 0.15 -20.93 -9.46
CA ILE A 4 0.34 -19.76 -8.60
C ILE A 4 -0.94 -18.91 -8.50
N HIS A 5 -1.76 -18.87 -9.56
CA HIS A 5 -2.99 -18.08 -9.58
C HIS A 5 -4.07 -18.61 -8.62
N ILE A 6 -4.12 -19.94 -8.41
CA ILE A 6 -5.12 -20.57 -7.55
C ILE A 6 -4.86 -20.22 -6.08
N ILE A 7 -3.59 -20.15 -5.66
CA ILE A 7 -3.21 -19.80 -4.28
C ILE A 7 -3.60 -18.35 -3.95
N PHE A 8 -3.41 -17.41 -4.89
CA PHE A 8 -3.78 -16.01 -4.68
C PHE A 8 -5.29 -15.81 -4.53
N LEU A 9 -6.11 -16.56 -5.28
CA LEU A 9 -7.57 -16.50 -5.20
C LEU A 9 -8.11 -17.05 -3.87
N LEU A 10 -7.46 -18.09 -3.31
CA LEU A 10 -7.85 -18.69 -2.03
C LEU A 10 -7.57 -17.75 -0.84
N LEU A 11 -6.50 -16.95 -0.89
CA LEU A 11 -6.21 -15.95 0.14
C LEU A 11 -7.21 -14.79 0.14
N LEU A 12 -7.71 -14.39 -1.04
CA LEU A 12 -8.78 -13.39 -1.17
C LEU A 12 -10.14 -13.92 -0.68
N HIS A 13 -10.44 -15.20 -0.88
CA HIS A 13 -11.70 -15.81 -0.42
C HIS A 13 -11.79 -15.93 1.11
N ASN A 14 -10.70 -16.30 1.79
CA ASN A 14 -10.69 -16.39 3.26
C ASN A 14 -10.73 -15.03 3.97
N SER A 15 -10.48 -13.93 3.24
CA SER A 15 -10.59 -12.56 3.77
C SER A 15 -12.05 -12.04 3.75
N GLY A 16 -12.98 -12.77 3.13
CA GLY A 16 -14.36 -12.35 2.86
C GLY A 16 -15.41 -12.80 3.89
N ALA A 17 -15.04 -12.99 5.16
CA ALA A 17 -15.99 -13.34 6.22
C ALA A 17 -15.87 -12.41 7.44
N ALA A 18 -16.03 -11.11 7.20
CA ALA A 18 -16.39 -10.13 8.23
C ALA A 18 -17.27 -9.03 7.60
N LEU A 19 -18.38 -9.44 6.99
CA LEU A 19 -19.42 -8.54 6.49
C LEU A 19 -20.47 -8.33 7.58
N THR A 20 -20.17 -7.49 8.57
CA THR A 20 -21.19 -6.87 9.42
C THR A 20 -21.01 -5.36 9.38
N GLY A 21 -21.88 -4.70 8.61
CA GLY A 21 -22.32 -3.33 8.82
C GLY A 21 -21.30 -2.22 8.56
N ILE A 22 -21.08 -1.85 7.29
CA ILE A 22 -20.64 -0.50 6.96
C ILE A 22 -21.80 0.20 6.26
N THR A 23 -22.51 1.04 7.02
CA THR A 23 -23.43 2.03 6.48
C THR A 23 -22.63 2.98 5.60
N GLU A 24 -22.76 2.84 4.28
CA GLU A 24 -22.07 3.64 3.28
C GLU A 24 -22.62 5.09 3.33
N LYS A 25 -22.04 5.94 4.19
CA LYS A 25 -22.08 7.38 3.95
C LYS A 25 -21.16 7.66 2.78
N ARG A 26 -21.70 7.65 1.55
CA ARG A 26 -21.01 8.21 0.37
C ARG A 26 -20.69 9.68 0.62
N SER A 27 -19.47 9.92 1.09
CA SER A 27 -18.87 11.25 1.06
C SER A 27 -18.55 11.57 -0.40
N ASN A 28 -19.21 12.58 -0.97
CA ASN A 28 -18.87 13.17 -2.27
C ASN A 28 -17.55 13.96 -2.19
N ARG A 29 -16.48 13.35 -1.69
CA ARG A 29 -15.12 13.86 -1.90
C ARG A 29 -14.70 13.40 -3.28
N ALA A 30 -14.34 14.35 -4.14
CA ALA A 30 -13.66 14.06 -5.40
C ALA A 30 -12.55 13.03 -5.16
N PRO A 31 -12.23 12.14 -6.12
CA PRO A 31 -11.19 11.14 -5.96
C PRO A 31 -9.84 11.85 -5.87
N SER A 32 -9.47 12.32 -4.69
CA SER A 32 -8.13 12.77 -4.38
C SER A 32 -7.25 11.53 -4.50
N SER A 33 -6.32 11.52 -5.44
CA SER A 33 -5.33 10.44 -5.55
C SER A 33 -4.70 10.24 -4.16
N GLU A 34 -4.87 9.07 -3.58
CA GLU A 34 -4.37 8.76 -2.24
C GLU A 34 -2.85 8.66 -2.31
N VAL A 35 -2.11 9.45 -1.52
CA VAL A 35 -0.64 9.47 -1.53
C VAL A 35 -0.12 8.71 -0.31
N ILE A 36 0.61 7.63 -0.54
CA ILE A 36 1.32 6.87 0.49
C ILE A 36 2.76 7.35 0.55
N ASN A 37 3.11 7.96 1.67
CA ASN A 37 4.48 8.39 1.94
C ASN A 37 5.30 7.22 2.49
N TYR A 38 6.51 7.01 1.98
CA TYR A 38 7.42 5.97 2.45
C TYR A 38 8.85 6.50 2.57
N TYR A 39 9.71 5.81 3.30
CA TYR A 39 11.15 6.06 3.29
C TYR A 39 11.89 4.74 3.45
N PHE A 40 13.13 4.70 2.97
CA PHE A 40 14.03 3.59 3.28
C PHE A 40 14.97 3.98 4.40
N GLU A 41 15.02 3.14 5.44
CA GLU A 41 16.01 3.27 6.49
C GLU A 41 17.45 3.21 5.93
N HIS A 42 18.37 3.83 6.67
CA HIS A 42 19.79 3.77 6.32
C HIS A 42 20.28 2.32 6.36
N GLY A 43 21.11 1.94 5.39
CA GLY A 43 21.59 0.55 5.26
C GLY A 43 20.55 -0.45 4.73
N PHE A 44 19.32 -0.03 4.40
CA PHE A 44 18.30 -0.94 3.87
C PHE A 44 18.76 -1.62 2.57
N ASN A 45 18.49 -2.92 2.47
CA ASN A 45 18.97 -3.79 1.40
C ASN A 45 18.56 -3.29 0.00
N LYS A 46 19.54 -3.09 -0.89
CA LYS A 46 19.32 -2.55 -2.25
C LYS A 46 18.37 -3.41 -3.11
N THR A 47 18.46 -4.74 -2.99
CA THR A 47 17.58 -5.67 -3.71
C THR A 47 16.14 -5.52 -3.25
N LEU A 48 15.92 -5.42 -1.93
CA LEU A 48 14.59 -5.18 -1.37
C LEU A 48 14.02 -3.81 -1.79
N LYS A 49 14.86 -2.75 -1.88
CA LYS A 49 14.43 -1.45 -2.44
C LYS A 49 13.89 -1.62 -3.86
N GLY A 50 14.63 -2.33 -4.71
CA GLY A 50 14.23 -2.57 -6.09
C GLY A 50 12.92 -3.35 -6.20
N LEU A 51 12.71 -4.35 -5.34
CA LEU A 51 11.46 -5.11 -5.30
C LEU A 51 10.28 -4.25 -4.85
N PHE A 52 10.46 -3.46 -3.79
CA PHE A 52 9.44 -2.53 -3.32
C PHE A 52 9.02 -1.54 -4.42
N LEU A 53 9.99 -0.90 -5.08
CA LEU A 53 9.70 0.09 -6.13
C LEU A 53 8.93 -0.52 -7.31
N LYS A 54 9.26 -1.76 -7.71
CA LYS A 54 8.51 -2.48 -8.74
C LYS A 54 7.08 -2.76 -8.32
N ALA A 55 6.88 -3.19 -7.08
CA ALA A 55 5.55 -3.44 -6.54
C ALA A 55 4.73 -2.14 -6.45
N ALA A 56 5.29 -1.09 -5.85
CA ALA A 56 4.66 0.24 -5.77
C ALA A 56 4.24 0.73 -7.16
N LYS A 57 5.12 0.60 -8.16
CA LYS A 57 4.79 1.00 -9.53
C LYS A 57 3.65 0.20 -10.16
N ALA A 58 3.58 -1.11 -9.87
CA ALA A 58 2.46 -1.92 -10.31
C ALA A 58 1.15 -1.42 -9.67
N TRP A 59 1.15 -1.08 -8.39
CA TRP A 59 -0.03 -0.51 -7.71
C TRP A 59 -0.46 0.84 -8.31
N GLU A 60 0.47 1.74 -8.62
CA GLU A 60 0.15 3.04 -9.26
C GLU A 60 -0.52 2.88 -10.63
N ASN A 61 -0.21 1.81 -11.37
CA ASN A 61 -0.74 1.62 -12.72
C ASN A 61 -2.19 1.13 -12.73
N TYR A 62 -2.66 0.52 -11.64
CA TYR A 62 -3.97 -0.12 -11.56
C TYR A 62 -4.89 0.48 -10.49
N THR A 63 -4.42 1.49 -9.75
CA THR A 63 -5.17 2.15 -8.68
C THR A 63 -4.99 3.67 -8.75
N CYS A 64 -5.79 4.41 -7.98
CA CYS A 64 -5.61 5.86 -7.82
C CYS A 64 -4.59 6.21 -6.73
N VAL A 65 -3.82 5.24 -6.24
CA VAL A 65 -2.81 5.40 -5.19
C VAL A 65 -1.49 5.82 -5.82
N ARG A 66 -0.76 6.72 -5.17
CA ARG A 66 0.58 7.18 -5.54
C ARG A 66 1.54 6.97 -4.39
N PHE A 67 2.80 6.63 -4.69
CA PHE A 67 3.83 6.44 -3.67
C PHE A 67 4.87 7.56 -3.73
N GLU A 68 5.14 8.21 -2.61
CA GLU A 68 6.11 9.29 -2.52
C GLU A 68 7.20 8.98 -1.48
N GLU A 69 8.47 8.96 -1.93
CA GLU A 69 9.60 8.76 -1.03
C GLU A 69 9.90 10.06 -0.27
N LYS A 70 9.79 10.03 1.05
CA LYS A 70 10.27 11.09 1.94
C LYS A 70 11.75 10.85 2.23
N ARG A 71 12.60 11.74 1.70
CA ARG A 71 14.02 11.76 2.07
C ARG A 71 14.14 12.26 3.50
N GLY A 72 14.73 11.45 4.38
CA GLY A 72 14.94 11.78 5.79
C GLY A 72 15.81 13.02 5.98
N LYS A 73 15.15 14.18 6.09
CA LYS A 73 15.53 15.31 6.93
C LYS A 73 14.20 15.82 7.48
N ASN A 74 13.97 15.68 8.79
CA ASN A 74 12.74 16.00 9.53
C ASN A 74 11.76 14.82 9.75
N PHE A 75 12.27 13.66 10.15
CA PHE A 75 11.47 12.82 11.07
C PHE A 75 11.59 13.49 12.44
N VAL A 76 10.81 14.56 12.65
CA VAL A 76 10.56 15.07 14.00
C VAL A 76 9.80 13.96 14.70
N ASP A 77 10.45 13.44 15.71
CA ASP A 77 9.99 12.53 16.74
C ASP A 77 8.47 12.66 16.98
N LEU A 78 7.68 11.73 16.42
CA LEU A 78 6.34 11.47 16.94
C LEU A 78 6.52 10.57 18.16
N SER A 79 7.09 11.16 19.21
CA SER A 79 6.86 10.78 20.59
C SER A 79 5.37 10.89 20.83
N TRP A 80 4.73 9.75 21.08
CA TRP A 80 3.38 9.74 21.63
C TRP A 80 3.50 10.01 23.13
N ASP A 81 3.33 11.28 23.52
CA ASP A 81 2.90 11.66 24.87
C ASP A 81 1.37 11.57 24.96
#